data_AF-A0A139CV73-F1
#
_entry.id   AF-A0A139CV73-F1
#
_cell.length_a   1.000
_cell.length_b   1.000
_cell.length_c   1.000
_cell.angle_alpha   90.00
_cell.angle_beta   90.00
_cell.angle_gamma   90.00
#
_symmetry.space_group_name_H-M   'P 1'
#
loop_
_entity.id
_entity.type
_entity.pdbx_description
1 polymer ?
#
loop_
_entity_poly.entity_id
_entity_poly.type
_entity_poly.pdbx_seq_one_letter_code
_entity_poly.pdbx_strand_id
1 'polypeptide(L)'
;MAEREMAYRLFAREFNDSQFQISPGADQSGEQDLHSPNFLVTRAGAKVNRLFIAGVVTEVEDIGNQKGAENELWRARISDPTGTFTVYSGNYQPEASVFLSTVEVPSYVTVVGKVRSYEPGDGSVFVSVRPEEINIADENIRNRWVVETARLTLDRLDIFEDVLLSGMSETGIVEFLSGEGTPSYVKEGICLAMDYYHTDVDYLKDIRAEIRNALVTIDTGLSSDDGSQSDAESLILELLEQMNEGKGVEYALLLKEAGLNDVSAEEVDSAIRSLLSRGHVYEPKVGFLRIVA
;
A
#
# COMPACT_ATOMS: atom_id res chain seq x y z
N MET A 1 17.48 -17.13 -19.09
CA MET A 1 16.34 -16.71 -18.24
C MET A 1 16.83 -15.49 -17.48
N ALA A 2 16.22 -14.32 -17.67
CA ALA A 2 16.57 -13.15 -16.86
C ALA A 2 16.31 -13.48 -15.38
N GLU A 3 17.22 -13.07 -14.51
CA GLU A 3 17.10 -13.27 -13.07
C GLU A 3 15.84 -12.51 -12.58
N ARG A 4 15.02 -13.16 -11.74
CA ARG A 4 13.77 -12.55 -11.27
C ARG A 4 14.12 -11.51 -10.20
N GLU A 5 13.77 -10.25 -10.45
CA GLU A 5 13.89 -9.18 -9.46
C GLU A 5 13.13 -9.52 -8.16
N MET A 6 13.72 -9.14 -7.03
CA MET A 6 13.12 -9.34 -5.72
C MET A 6 11.84 -8.51 -5.58
N ALA A 7 10.84 -9.07 -4.89
CA ALA A 7 9.62 -8.36 -4.54
C ALA A 7 9.87 -7.51 -3.29
N TYR A 8 9.85 -6.19 -3.44
CA TYR A 8 10.05 -5.24 -2.35
C TYR A 8 8.77 -5.05 -1.54
N ARG A 9 8.94 -4.79 -0.24
CA ARG A 9 7.86 -4.31 0.62
C ARG A 9 7.92 -2.79 0.65
N LEU A 10 6.78 -2.17 0.43
CA LEU A 10 6.64 -0.71 0.36
C LEU A 10 5.24 -0.37 0.87
N PHE A 11 5.10 0.73 1.60
CA PHE A 11 3.80 1.26 2.01
C PHE A 11 3.11 2.00 0.85
N ALA A 12 1.78 1.99 0.82
CA ALA A 12 0.98 2.65 -0.21
C ALA A 12 1.27 4.14 -0.28
N ARG A 13 1.48 4.79 0.87
CA ARG A 13 1.86 6.21 0.93
C ARG A 13 3.13 6.49 0.14
N GLU A 14 4.20 5.76 0.43
CA GLU A 14 5.49 5.93 -0.25
C GLU A 14 5.39 5.57 -1.74
N PHE A 15 4.64 4.50 -2.06
CA PHE A 15 4.41 4.09 -3.44
C PHE A 15 3.75 5.20 -4.25
N ASN A 16 2.64 5.73 -3.76
CA ASN A 16 1.82 6.70 -4.47
C ASN A 16 2.49 8.07 -4.62
N ASP A 17 3.44 8.41 -3.74
CA ASP A 17 4.24 9.64 -3.84
C ASP A 17 5.38 9.54 -4.88
N SER A 18 5.53 8.40 -5.55
CA SER A 18 6.61 8.13 -6.50
C SER A 18 6.26 8.55 -7.94
N GLN A 19 7.22 9.20 -8.61
CA GLN A 19 7.08 9.72 -9.98
C GLN A 19 8.25 9.33 -10.90
N PHE A 20 9.40 8.95 -10.34
CA PHE A 20 10.61 8.71 -11.12
C PHE A 20 10.68 7.29 -11.66
N GLN A 21 10.50 7.13 -12.97
CA GLN A 21 10.68 5.85 -13.65
C GLN A 21 12.02 5.79 -14.38
N ILE A 22 12.71 4.65 -14.20
CA ILE A 22 13.92 4.31 -14.95
C ILE A 22 13.56 3.20 -15.93
N SER A 23 13.58 3.54 -17.22
CA SER A 23 13.46 2.57 -18.31
C SER A 23 14.85 2.40 -18.94
N PRO A 24 15.41 1.18 -18.94
CA PRO A 24 16.72 0.94 -19.55
C PRO A 24 16.65 1.27 -21.05
N GLY A 25 17.51 2.19 -21.50
CA GLY A 25 17.56 2.66 -22.89
C GLY A 25 17.44 4.18 -23.09
N ALA A 26 17.22 4.96 -22.03
CA ALA A 26 17.20 6.43 -22.12
C ALA A 26 18.59 7.05 -22.36
N ASP A 27 19.66 6.42 -21.86
CA ASP A 27 20.96 7.10 -21.76
C ASP A 27 22.07 6.66 -22.72
N GLN A 28 21.99 5.54 -23.44
CA GLN A 28 23.08 5.16 -24.38
C GLN A 28 22.58 4.46 -25.65
N SER A 29 22.85 5.10 -26.78
CA SER A 29 23.11 4.53 -28.11
C SER A 29 22.48 3.15 -28.44
N GLY A 30 21.37 3.18 -29.18
CA GLY A 30 21.22 2.38 -30.40
C GLY A 30 20.57 1.00 -30.32
N GLU A 31 20.53 0.33 -29.18
CA GLU A 31 19.80 -0.94 -29.04
C GLU A 31 18.94 -0.91 -27.78
N GLN A 32 17.61 -0.83 -27.97
CA GLN A 32 16.67 -1.09 -26.89
C GLN A 32 16.84 -2.55 -26.50
N ASP A 33 17.50 -2.79 -25.37
CA ASP A 33 17.43 -4.11 -24.75
C ASP A 33 16.03 -4.27 -24.16
N LEU A 34 15.09 -4.71 -25.02
CA LEU A 34 13.66 -4.93 -24.77
C LEU A 34 13.38 -5.88 -23.58
N HIS A 35 14.43 -6.44 -22.97
CA HIS A 35 14.36 -7.33 -21.81
C HIS A 35 14.77 -6.70 -20.49
N SER A 36 15.27 -5.47 -20.49
CA SER A 36 15.71 -4.83 -19.26
C SER A 36 14.51 -4.30 -18.45
N PRO A 37 14.43 -4.58 -17.13
CA PRO A 37 13.27 -4.26 -16.32
C PRO A 37 13.13 -2.74 -16.07
N ASN A 38 11.90 -2.23 -16.09
CA ASN A 38 11.61 -0.86 -15.67
C ASN A 38 11.61 -0.77 -14.15
N PHE A 39 12.29 0.21 -13.58
CA PHE A 39 12.28 0.48 -12.15
C PHE A 39 11.49 1.75 -11.85
N LEU A 40 10.87 1.78 -10.67
CA LEU A 40 10.36 2.98 -10.03
C LEU A 40 11.31 3.33 -8.89
N VAL A 41 11.72 4.60 -8.80
CA VAL A 41 12.46 5.11 -7.66
C VAL A 41 11.51 5.91 -6.79
N THR A 42 11.37 5.51 -5.53
CA THR A 42 10.54 6.22 -4.57
C THR A 42 11.23 7.45 -4.04
N ARG A 43 10.45 8.43 -3.59
CA ARG A 43 10.99 9.63 -2.97
C ARG A 43 11.78 9.35 -1.68
N ALA A 44 11.52 8.22 -1.03
CA ALA A 44 12.26 7.71 0.13
C ALA A 44 13.39 6.72 -0.26
N GLY A 45 13.82 6.71 -1.52
CA GLY A 45 15.08 6.08 -1.94
C GLY A 45 15.00 4.57 -2.22
N ALA A 46 13.81 4.00 -2.40
CA ALA A 46 13.68 2.61 -2.84
C ALA A 46 13.68 2.53 -4.37
N LYS A 47 14.51 1.68 -4.96
CA LYS A 47 14.49 1.36 -6.40
C LYS A 47 13.83 -0.01 -6.60
N VAL A 48 12.62 -0.02 -7.17
CA VAL A 48 11.73 -1.21 -7.16
C VAL A 48 11.20 -1.55 -8.57
N ASN A 49 11.19 -2.84 -8.91
CA ASN A 49 10.52 -3.35 -10.12
C ASN A 49 9.26 -4.16 -9.76
N ARG A 50 9.31 -4.89 -8.64
CA ARG A 50 8.27 -5.78 -8.16
C ARG A 50 7.98 -5.48 -6.69
N LEU A 51 6.70 -5.58 -6.32
CA LEU A 51 6.24 -5.40 -4.95
C LEU A 51 5.64 -6.71 -4.41
N PHE A 52 5.78 -6.89 -3.10
CA PHE A 52 4.97 -7.80 -2.30
C PHE A 52 4.15 -6.96 -1.33
N ILE A 53 2.82 -7.06 -1.43
CA ILE A 53 1.84 -6.28 -0.68
C ILE A 53 0.98 -7.25 0.11
N ALA A 54 0.64 -6.90 1.35
CA ALA A 54 -0.46 -7.54 2.08
C ALA A 54 -1.39 -6.44 2.60
N GLY A 55 -2.68 -6.57 2.32
CA GLY A 55 -3.66 -5.53 2.63
C GLY A 55 -5.08 -6.04 2.46
N VAL A 56 -6.04 -5.12 2.45
CA VAL A 56 -7.47 -5.43 2.30
C VAL A 56 -7.94 -4.93 0.94
N VAL A 57 -8.48 -5.79 0.10
CA VAL A 57 -9.22 -5.36 -1.10
C VAL A 57 -10.47 -4.62 -0.62
N THR A 58 -10.63 -3.34 -0.99
CA THR A 58 -11.75 -2.49 -0.54
C THR A 58 -12.72 -2.13 -1.67
N GLU A 59 -12.26 -2.22 -2.91
CA GLU A 59 -13.02 -1.93 -4.12
C GLU A 59 -12.51 -2.82 -5.26
N VAL A 60 -13.44 -3.35 -6.07
CA VAL A 60 -13.15 -4.03 -7.33
C VAL A 60 -14.14 -3.56 -8.39
N GLU A 61 -13.63 -3.16 -9.55
CA GLU A 61 -14.42 -2.65 -10.66
C GLU A 61 -14.00 -3.28 -11.99
N ASP A 62 -14.99 -3.68 -12.79
CA ASP A 62 -14.81 -3.95 -14.22
C ASP A 62 -14.88 -2.62 -15.00
N ILE A 63 -13.72 -2.16 -15.44
CA ILE A 63 -13.57 -0.92 -16.21
C ILE A 63 -13.39 -1.19 -17.72
N GLY A 64 -13.24 -2.45 -18.11
CA GLY A 64 -13.10 -2.87 -19.52
C GLY A 64 -14.41 -2.73 -20.28
N ASN A 65 -15.51 -3.16 -19.65
CA ASN A 65 -16.84 -3.19 -20.27
C ASN A 65 -17.51 -1.80 -20.40
N GLN A 66 -16.96 -0.74 -19.78
CA GLN A 66 -17.59 0.59 -19.76
C GLN A 66 -17.40 1.41 -21.05
N LYS A 67 -16.50 1.00 -21.95
CA LYS A 67 -16.15 1.77 -23.18
C LYS A 67 -16.36 0.99 -24.50
N GLY A 68 -17.18 -0.06 -24.50
CA GLY A 68 -17.45 -0.85 -25.72
C GLY A 68 -16.22 -1.56 -26.28
N ALA A 69 -15.19 -1.76 -25.45
CA ALA A 69 -13.99 -2.52 -25.79
C ALA A 69 -14.12 -3.95 -25.25
N GLU A 70 -13.82 -4.95 -26.08
CA GLU A 70 -13.81 -6.38 -25.71
C GLU A 70 -12.60 -6.78 -24.83
N ASN A 71 -12.07 -5.86 -24.04
CA ASN A 71 -10.92 -6.16 -23.18
C ASN A 71 -11.36 -6.16 -21.73
N GLU A 72 -11.34 -7.35 -21.13
CA GLU A 72 -11.51 -7.52 -19.69
C GLU A 72 -10.39 -6.75 -18.98
N LEU A 73 -10.78 -5.78 -18.17
CA LEU A 73 -9.87 -4.97 -17.39
C LEU A 73 -10.49 -4.71 -16.02
N TRP A 74 -9.92 -5.34 -15.02
CA TRP A 74 -10.30 -5.20 -13.62
C TRP A 74 -9.38 -4.20 -12.94
N ARG A 75 -9.98 -3.29 -12.18
CA ARG A 75 -9.29 -2.39 -11.24
C ARG A 75 -9.65 -2.79 -9.83
N ALA A 76 -8.66 -2.99 -8.97
CA ALA A 76 -8.85 -3.20 -7.54
C ALA A 76 -8.10 -2.15 -6.73
N ARG A 77 -8.66 -1.79 -5.56
CA ARG A 77 -7.97 -0.98 -4.55
C ARG A 77 -7.65 -1.84 -3.35
N ILE A 78 -6.38 -1.87 -2.97
CA ILE A 78 -5.88 -2.67 -1.84
C ILE A 78 -5.36 -1.71 -0.79
N SER A 79 -6.03 -1.64 0.36
CA SER A 79 -5.68 -0.76 1.45
C SER A 79 -4.61 -1.37 2.34
N ASP A 80 -3.62 -0.57 2.67
CA ASP A 80 -2.76 -0.75 3.85
C ASP A 80 -3.03 0.41 4.85
N PRO A 81 -2.41 0.42 6.04
CA PRO A 81 -2.63 1.49 7.02
C PRO A 81 -2.20 2.90 6.57
N THR A 82 -1.47 3.03 5.46
CA THR A 82 -0.91 4.30 4.96
C THR A 82 -1.62 4.80 3.70
N GLY A 83 -2.52 4.01 3.12
CA GLY A 83 -3.25 4.38 1.91
C GLY A 83 -3.71 3.18 1.09
N THR A 84 -3.89 3.37 -0.21
CA THR A 84 -4.35 2.31 -1.13
C THR A 84 -3.42 2.14 -2.32
N PHE A 85 -3.15 0.89 -2.67
CA PHE A 85 -2.54 0.52 -3.95
C PHE A 85 -3.64 0.38 -5.01
N THR A 86 -3.36 0.88 -6.22
CA THR A 86 -4.20 0.60 -7.39
C THR A 86 -3.63 -0.58 -8.16
N VAL A 87 -4.43 -1.64 -8.32
CA VAL A 87 -4.06 -2.87 -9.03
C VAL A 87 -4.88 -2.99 -10.30
N TYR A 88 -4.22 -3.27 -11.43
CA TYR A 88 -4.88 -3.52 -12.72
C TYR A 88 -4.58 -4.92 -13.23
N SER A 89 -5.62 -5.70 -13.49
CA SER A 89 -5.52 -7.02 -14.14
C SER A 89 -6.29 -7.00 -15.46
N GLY A 90 -5.67 -7.46 -16.54
CA GLY A 90 -6.34 -7.59 -17.84
C GLY A 90 -6.17 -8.97 -18.46
N ASN A 91 -6.48 -9.09 -19.76
CA ASN A 91 -6.44 -10.36 -20.52
C ASN A 91 -5.12 -11.17 -20.42
N TYR A 92 -3.99 -10.52 -20.11
CA TYR A 92 -2.69 -11.18 -19.97
C TYR A 92 -2.39 -11.69 -18.55
N GLN A 93 -3.32 -11.52 -17.62
CA GLN A 93 -3.24 -11.97 -16.23
C GLN A 93 -4.53 -12.74 -15.86
N PRO A 94 -4.84 -13.86 -16.55
CA PRO A 94 -6.15 -14.51 -16.43
C PRO A 94 -6.47 -14.96 -15.00
N GLU A 95 -5.48 -15.49 -14.26
CA GLU A 95 -5.67 -15.93 -12.87
C GLU A 95 -6.03 -14.76 -11.93
N ALA A 96 -5.34 -13.63 -12.05
CA ALA A 96 -5.64 -12.45 -11.26
C ALA A 96 -6.99 -11.81 -11.64
N SER A 97 -7.37 -11.83 -12.92
CA SER A 97 -8.68 -11.34 -13.36
C SER A 97 -9.82 -12.21 -12.81
N VAL A 98 -9.67 -13.54 -12.85
CA VAL A 98 -10.64 -14.47 -12.25
C VAL A 98 -10.74 -14.25 -10.74
N PHE A 99 -9.60 -14.11 -10.05
CA PHE A 99 -9.58 -13.79 -8.63
C PHE A 99 -10.36 -12.50 -8.35
N LEU A 100 -10.05 -11.40 -9.04
CA LEU A 100 -10.72 -10.11 -8.82
C LEU A 100 -12.21 -10.18 -9.16
N SER A 101 -12.61 -10.93 -10.19
CA SER A 101 -14.04 -11.08 -10.55
C SER A 101 -14.88 -11.84 -9.54
N THR A 102 -14.23 -12.58 -8.62
CA THR A 102 -14.90 -13.51 -7.69
C THR A 102 -14.64 -13.18 -6.21
N VAL A 103 -13.62 -12.37 -5.91
CA VAL A 103 -13.28 -12.00 -4.54
C VAL A 103 -14.42 -11.22 -3.89
N GLU A 104 -14.75 -11.59 -2.66
CA GLU A 104 -15.70 -10.82 -1.87
C GLU A 104 -15.03 -9.53 -1.41
N VAL A 105 -15.77 -8.43 -1.49
CA VAL A 105 -15.27 -7.14 -1.03
C VAL A 105 -15.96 -6.80 0.30
N PRO A 106 -15.16 -6.54 1.35
CA PRO A 106 -13.69 -6.51 1.38
C PRO A 106 -13.10 -7.83 1.89
N SER A 107 -11.85 -8.13 1.52
CA SER A 107 -11.14 -9.33 2.00
C SER A 107 -9.63 -9.08 2.09
N TYR A 108 -8.96 -9.76 3.04
CA TYR A 108 -7.51 -9.74 3.15
C TYR A 108 -6.88 -10.46 1.97
N VAL A 109 -5.87 -9.84 1.36
CA VAL A 109 -5.12 -10.42 0.24
C VAL A 109 -3.63 -10.16 0.34
N THR A 110 -2.86 -11.03 -0.29
CA THR A 110 -1.47 -10.74 -0.67
C THR A 110 -1.37 -10.57 -2.18
N VAL A 111 -0.49 -9.68 -2.62
CA VAL A 111 -0.20 -9.43 -4.04
C VAL A 111 1.30 -9.43 -4.26
N VAL A 112 1.74 -10.23 -5.24
CA VAL A 112 3.04 -10.05 -5.88
C VAL A 112 2.78 -9.43 -7.24
N GLY A 113 3.43 -8.31 -7.56
CA GLY A 113 3.15 -7.64 -8.82
C GLY A 113 4.24 -6.70 -9.30
N LYS A 114 4.25 -6.43 -10.61
CA LYS A 114 5.16 -5.49 -11.25
C LYS A 114 4.63 -4.08 -11.13
N VAL A 115 5.51 -3.15 -10.81
CA VAL A 115 5.20 -1.72 -10.80
C VAL A 115 4.99 -1.23 -12.23
N ARG A 116 3.99 -0.38 -12.40
CA ARG A 116 3.69 0.35 -13.64
C ARG A 116 3.46 1.80 -13.29
N SER A 117 3.91 2.69 -14.15
CA SER A 117 3.53 4.10 -14.16
C SER A 117 2.82 4.40 -15.47
N TYR A 118 1.92 5.38 -15.44
CA TYR A 118 1.33 5.97 -16.63
C TYR A 118 1.25 7.48 -16.49
N GLU A 119 1.44 8.18 -17.61
CA GLU A 119 1.38 9.63 -17.72
C GLU A 119 0.34 9.98 -18.79
N PRO A 120 -0.82 10.55 -18.42
CA PRO A 120 -1.90 10.86 -19.37
C PRO A 120 -1.65 12.13 -20.20
N GLY A 121 -0.49 12.77 -20.06
CA GLY A 121 -0.06 13.93 -20.87
C GLY A 121 -0.32 15.31 -20.25
N ASP A 122 -0.90 15.37 -19.05
CA ASP A 122 -1.05 16.58 -18.23
C ASP A 122 0.14 16.80 -17.26
N GLY A 123 1.17 15.95 -17.36
CA GLY A 123 2.34 15.95 -16.47
C GLY A 123 2.12 15.24 -15.15
N SER A 124 0.94 14.69 -14.89
CA SER A 124 0.72 13.84 -13.71
C SER A 124 1.27 12.43 -13.97
N VAL A 125 1.97 11.88 -12.97
CA VAL A 125 2.43 10.49 -12.98
C VAL A 125 1.57 9.70 -12.01
N PHE A 126 0.99 8.61 -12.49
CA PHE A 126 0.24 7.68 -11.66
C PHE A 126 0.92 6.32 -11.64
N VAL A 127 1.10 5.77 -10.46
CA VAL A 127 1.65 4.44 -10.27
C VAL A 127 0.55 3.40 -10.00
N SER A 128 0.79 2.17 -10.42
CA SER A 128 -0.09 1.04 -10.23
C SER A 128 0.69 -0.26 -10.18
N VAL A 129 0.02 -1.32 -9.73
CA VAL A 129 0.60 -2.66 -9.66
C VAL A 129 -0.11 -3.55 -10.68
N ARG A 130 0.67 -4.20 -11.53
CA ARG A 130 0.19 -5.30 -12.36
C ARG A 130 0.44 -6.61 -11.60
N PRO A 131 -0.61 -7.30 -11.15
CA PRO A 131 -0.44 -8.50 -10.36
C PRO A 131 0.17 -9.61 -11.22
N GLU A 132 1.13 -10.32 -10.64
CA GLU A 132 1.60 -11.63 -11.12
C GLU A 132 0.88 -12.74 -10.34
N GLU A 133 0.61 -12.51 -9.06
CA GLU A 133 -0.11 -13.44 -8.18
C GLU A 133 -0.93 -12.65 -7.16
N ILE A 134 -2.16 -13.11 -6.88
CA ILE A 134 -3.04 -12.59 -5.83
C ILE A 134 -3.62 -13.78 -5.06
N ASN A 135 -3.52 -13.76 -3.73
CA ASN A 135 -4.04 -14.82 -2.87
C ASN A 135 -4.82 -14.24 -1.69
N ILE A 136 -5.82 -14.98 -1.19
CA ILE A 136 -6.47 -14.68 0.09
C ILE A 136 -5.43 -14.73 1.21
N ALA A 137 -5.57 -13.83 2.17
CA ALA A 137 -4.73 -13.71 3.35
C ALA A 137 -5.61 -13.56 4.59
N ASP A 138 -4.98 -13.23 5.73
CA ASP A 138 -5.66 -12.94 6.98
C ASP A 138 -5.02 -11.72 7.67
N GLU A 139 -5.63 -11.29 8.78
CA GLU A 139 -5.16 -10.18 9.61
C GLU A 139 -3.70 -10.39 10.07
N ASN A 140 -3.31 -11.63 10.39
CA ASN A 140 -1.97 -11.95 10.88
C ASN A 140 -0.89 -11.77 9.81
N ILE A 141 -1.16 -12.23 8.59
CA ILE A 141 -0.27 -12.04 7.43
C ILE A 141 -0.12 -10.54 7.14
N ARG A 142 -1.24 -9.79 7.15
CA ARG A 142 -1.24 -8.34 6.97
C ARG A 142 -0.40 -7.65 8.05
N ASN A 143 -0.63 -7.95 9.32
CA ASN A 143 0.07 -7.31 10.44
C ASN A 143 1.58 -7.62 10.41
N ARG A 144 1.96 -8.87 10.13
CA ARG A 144 3.37 -9.24 9.96
C ARG A 144 4.02 -8.50 8.79
N TRP A 145 3.29 -8.35 7.68
CA TRP A 145 3.77 -7.56 6.54
C TRP A 145 3.99 -6.10 6.93
N VAL A 146 3.08 -5.46 7.66
CA VAL A 146 3.23 -4.07 8.10
C VAL A 146 4.47 -3.90 9.00
N VAL A 147 4.67 -4.79 9.99
CA VAL A 147 5.85 -4.72 10.87
C VAL A 147 7.16 -4.86 10.09
N GLU A 148 7.25 -5.83 9.19
CA GLU A 148 8.47 -6.04 8.40
C GLU A 148 8.70 -4.90 7.39
N THR A 149 7.63 -4.37 6.80
CA THR A 149 7.69 -3.21 5.89
C THR A 149 8.16 -1.97 6.62
N ALA A 150 7.67 -1.74 7.84
CA ALA A 150 8.09 -0.65 8.71
C ALA A 150 9.59 -0.75 9.04
N ARG A 151 10.06 -1.92 9.48
CA ARG A 151 11.47 -2.16 9.77
C ARG A 151 12.37 -1.85 8.56
N LEU A 152 12.08 -2.47 7.42
CA LEU A 152 12.87 -2.27 6.19
C LEU A 152 12.85 -0.82 5.69
N THR A 153 11.72 -0.13 5.87
CA THR A 153 11.60 1.28 5.47
C THR A 153 12.37 2.18 6.43
N LEU A 154 12.24 1.99 7.74
CA LEU A 154 12.96 2.77 8.74
C LEU A 154 14.49 2.59 8.62
N ASP A 155 14.96 1.36 8.43
CA ASP A 155 16.39 1.07 8.19
C ASP A 155 16.92 1.87 6.98
N ARG A 156 16.11 1.96 5.90
CA ARG A 156 16.46 2.77 4.72
C ARG A 156 16.42 4.28 5.01
N LEU A 157 15.42 4.75 5.74
CA LEU A 157 15.28 6.16 6.09
C LEU A 157 16.41 6.66 6.99
N ASP A 158 16.91 5.82 7.91
CA ASP A 158 18.07 6.14 8.75
C ASP A 158 19.31 6.42 7.88
N ILE A 159 19.58 5.54 6.90
CA ILE A 159 20.69 5.71 5.95
C ILE A 159 20.49 6.96 5.10
N PHE A 160 19.27 7.21 4.62
CA PHE A 160 18.98 8.38 3.79
C PHE A 160 19.17 9.69 4.60
N GLU A 161 18.68 9.74 5.83
CA GLU A 161 18.84 10.88 6.72
C GLU A 161 20.32 11.16 7.02
N ASP A 162 21.13 10.14 7.30
CA ASP A 162 22.58 10.27 7.49
C ASP A 162 23.26 10.89 6.26
N VAL A 163 22.89 10.44 5.05
CA VAL A 163 23.41 10.99 3.80
C VAL A 163 23.03 12.47 3.66
N LEU A 164 21.78 12.84 3.90
CA LEU A 164 21.33 14.23 3.82
C LEU A 164 22.04 15.14 4.83
N LEU A 165 22.17 14.70 6.08
CA LEU A 165 22.77 15.49 7.15
C LEU A 165 24.29 15.63 7.03
N SER A 166 24.95 14.66 6.39
CA SER A 166 26.39 14.76 6.11
C SER A 166 26.74 15.83 5.07
N GLY A 167 25.75 16.33 4.31
CA GLY A 167 25.95 17.38 3.30
C GLY A 167 26.94 16.97 2.22
N MET A 168 26.88 15.70 1.77
CA MET A 168 27.87 15.12 0.87
C MET A 168 28.12 15.99 -0.37
N SER A 169 29.40 16.24 -0.65
CA SER A 169 29.82 16.73 -1.97
C SER A 169 29.72 15.61 -3.02
N GLU A 170 29.90 15.93 -4.29
CA GLU A 170 29.95 14.94 -5.38
C GLU A 170 30.97 13.81 -5.11
N THR A 171 32.13 14.13 -4.53
CA THR A 171 33.11 13.12 -4.09
C THR A 171 32.60 12.26 -2.93
N GLY A 172 31.82 12.83 -2.01
CA GLY A 172 31.18 12.10 -0.92
C GLY A 172 30.15 11.08 -1.42
N ILE A 173 29.42 11.39 -2.50
CA ILE A 173 28.49 10.44 -3.15
C ILE A 173 29.24 9.22 -3.70
N VAL A 174 30.40 9.43 -4.34
CA VAL A 174 31.23 8.33 -4.87
C VAL A 174 31.75 7.44 -3.74
N GLU A 175 32.20 8.03 -2.64
CA GLU A 175 32.61 7.29 -1.44
C GLU A 175 31.45 6.53 -0.82
N PHE A 176 30.27 7.14 -0.70
CA PHE A 176 29.07 6.49 -0.19
C PHE A 176 28.73 5.26 -1.04
N LEU A 177 28.63 5.42 -2.36
CA LEU A 177 28.35 4.32 -3.30
C LEU A 177 29.37 3.18 -3.16
N SER A 178 30.65 3.52 -3.01
CA SER A 178 31.77 2.56 -2.94
C SER A 178 31.98 1.95 -1.56
N GLY A 179 31.41 2.52 -0.50
CA GLY A 179 31.62 2.06 0.88
C GLY A 179 31.08 0.65 1.15
N GLU A 180 31.47 0.05 2.27
CA GLU A 180 30.91 -1.23 2.71
C GLU A 180 29.82 -1.02 3.79
N GLY A 181 29.00 -2.03 4.07
CA GLY A 181 28.02 -2.01 5.17
C GLY A 181 26.59 -1.62 4.79
N THR A 182 26.36 -1.01 3.63
CA THR A 182 25.02 -0.79 3.05
C THR A 182 24.89 -1.51 1.72
N PRO A 183 23.79 -2.24 1.44
CA PRO A 183 23.58 -2.89 0.15
C PRO A 183 23.55 -1.89 -1.01
N SER A 184 24.15 -2.27 -2.15
CA SER A 184 24.28 -1.39 -3.33
C SER A 184 22.94 -0.85 -3.84
N TYR A 185 21.89 -1.67 -3.85
CA TYR A 185 20.56 -1.26 -4.32
C TYR A 185 19.93 -0.16 -3.44
N VAL A 186 20.24 -0.14 -2.14
CA VAL A 186 19.75 0.92 -1.22
C VAL A 186 20.45 2.23 -1.53
N LYS A 187 21.77 2.19 -1.68
CA LYS A 187 22.56 3.39 -1.99
C LYS A 187 22.17 4.01 -3.33
N GLU A 188 22.04 3.16 -4.34
CA GLU A 188 21.65 3.59 -5.68
C GLU A 188 20.28 4.28 -5.66
N GLY A 189 19.29 3.69 -4.98
CA GLY A 189 17.96 4.29 -4.84
C GLY A 189 17.98 5.62 -4.11
N ILE A 190 18.76 5.75 -3.03
CA ILE A 190 18.94 7.02 -2.29
C ILE A 190 19.55 8.10 -3.18
N CYS A 191 20.65 7.80 -3.88
CA CYS A 191 21.30 8.77 -4.77
C CYS A 191 20.36 9.23 -5.90
N LEU A 192 19.65 8.29 -6.52
CA LEU A 192 18.66 8.58 -7.57
C LEU A 192 17.50 9.43 -7.04
N ALA A 193 17.04 9.17 -5.81
CA ALA A 193 15.97 9.95 -5.20
C ALA A 193 16.42 11.38 -4.85
N MET A 194 17.65 11.56 -4.37
CA MET A 194 18.23 12.89 -4.10
C MET A 194 18.34 13.73 -5.36
N ASP A 195 18.84 13.13 -6.45
CA ASP A 195 19.03 13.82 -7.72
C ASP A 195 17.68 14.23 -8.33
N TYR A 196 16.69 13.33 -8.33
CA TYR A 196 15.41 13.58 -8.97
C TYR A 196 14.43 14.41 -8.12
N TYR A 197 14.19 14.02 -6.87
CA TYR A 197 13.15 14.63 -6.04
C TYR A 197 13.65 15.80 -5.19
N HIS A 198 14.96 15.95 -5.04
CA HIS A 198 15.57 16.83 -4.04
C HIS A 198 14.96 16.58 -2.65
N THR A 199 14.77 15.31 -2.29
CA THR A 199 14.17 14.90 -1.02
C THR A 199 14.89 15.54 0.16
N ASP A 200 14.12 16.12 1.07
CA ASP A 200 14.61 16.73 2.30
C ASP A 200 14.29 15.88 3.53
N VAL A 201 14.84 16.30 4.67
CA VAL A 201 14.65 15.62 5.96
C VAL A 201 13.19 15.69 6.42
N ASP A 202 12.44 16.72 6.01
CA ASP A 202 11.05 16.88 6.45
C ASP A 202 10.14 15.85 5.79
N TYR A 203 10.35 15.54 4.49
CA TYR A 203 9.67 14.40 3.86
C TYR A 203 10.00 13.07 4.56
N LEU A 204 11.26 12.83 4.97
CA LEU A 204 11.60 11.61 5.70
C LEU A 204 10.89 11.53 7.06
N LYS A 205 10.78 12.66 7.78
CA LYS A 205 10.03 12.74 9.05
C LYS A 205 8.54 12.45 8.85
N ASP A 206 7.94 12.96 7.78
CA ASP A 206 6.54 12.71 7.46
C ASP A 206 6.29 11.22 7.22
N ILE A 207 7.14 10.56 6.42
CA ILE A 207 7.04 9.11 6.21
C ILE A 207 7.25 8.34 7.53
N ARG A 208 8.19 8.75 8.39
CA ARG A 208 8.35 8.13 9.72
C ARG A 208 7.09 8.28 10.58
N ALA A 209 6.40 9.42 10.51
CA ALA A 209 5.16 9.65 11.24
C ALA A 209 4.04 8.73 10.74
N GLU A 210 3.91 8.57 9.43
CA GLU A 210 2.95 7.64 8.81
C GLU A 210 3.24 6.18 9.21
N ILE A 211 4.51 5.76 9.18
CA ILE A 211 4.91 4.41 9.62
C ILE A 211 4.59 4.20 11.10
N ARG A 212 4.83 5.21 11.95
CA ARG A 212 4.47 5.14 13.37
C ARG A 212 2.96 4.95 13.53
N ASN A 213 2.16 5.73 12.82
CA ASN A 213 0.70 5.60 12.87
C ASN A 213 0.26 4.20 12.42
N ALA A 214 0.83 3.69 11.32
CA ALA A 214 0.60 2.34 10.84
C ALA A 214 0.92 1.26 11.88
N LEU A 215 2.04 1.37 12.60
CA LEU A 215 2.41 0.44 13.67
C LEU A 215 1.47 0.54 14.89
N VAL A 216 1.05 1.75 15.26
CA VAL A 216 0.07 1.96 16.33
C VAL A 216 -1.25 1.25 16.00
N THR A 217 -1.69 1.22 14.74
CA THR A 217 -2.92 0.50 14.36
C THR A 217 -2.87 -1.00 14.67
N ILE A 218 -1.67 -1.60 14.65
CA ILE A 218 -1.47 -3.00 15.03
C ILE A 218 -1.44 -3.14 16.54
N ASP A 219 -0.70 -2.26 17.22
CA ASP A 219 -0.54 -2.32 18.69
C ASP A 219 -1.87 -2.13 19.42
N THR A 220 -2.73 -1.22 18.93
CA THR A 220 -4.10 -1.08 19.44
C THR A 220 -4.93 -2.34 19.19
N GLY A 221 -4.74 -2.98 18.03
CA GLY A 221 -5.39 -4.24 17.69
C GLY A 221 -4.90 -5.43 18.53
N LEU A 222 -3.63 -5.43 18.96
CA LEU A 222 -3.05 -6.43 19.85
C LEU A 222 -3.38 -6.17 21.32
N SER A 223 -3.51 -4.90 21.71
CA SER A 223 -3.87 -4.50 23.08
C SER A 223 -5.35 -4.69 23.39
N SER A 224 -6.21 -4.71 22.36
CA SER A 224 -7.59 -5.19 22.46
C SER A 224 -7.70 -6.72 22.40
N ASP A 225 -6.59 -7.43 22.14
CA ASP A 225 -6.51 -8.88 22.04
C ASP A 225 -6.25 -9.55 23.40
N ASP A 226 -6.79 -8.99 24.49
CA ASP A 226 -7.03 -9.74 25.74
C ASP A 226 -8.21 -10.72 25.54
N GLY A 227 -8.18 -11.48 24.44
CA GLY A 227 -9.04 -12.62 24.10
C GLY A 227 -10.56 -12.40 24.05
N SER A 228 -11.06 -11.22 24.42
CA SER A 228 -12.47 -10.86 24.37
C SER A 228 -12.64 -9.65 23.46
N GLN A 229 -13.12 -9.92 22.24
CA GLN A 229 -13.83 -8.91 21.47
C GLN A 229 -14.81 -8.23 22.43
N SER A 230 -14.69 -6.91 22.62
CA SER A 230 -15.54 -6.25 23.62
C SER A 230 -17.01 -6.44 23.23
N ASP A 231 -17.91 -6.47 24.22
CA ASP A 231 -19.36 -6.59 23.95
C ASP A 231 -19.82 -5.48 22.97
N ALA A 232 -19.20 -4.29 23.05
CA ALA A 232 -19.42 -3.20 22.11
C ALA A 232 -18.92 -3.50 20.70
N GLU A 233 -17.72 -4.07 20.52
CA GLU A 233 -17.21 -4.45 19.19
C GLU A 233 -18.06 -5.54 18.55
N SER A 234 -18.47 -6.55 19.32
CA SER A 234 -19.32 -7.64 18.85
C SER A 234 -20.68 -7.10 18.40
N LEU A 235 -21.30 -6.25 19.21
CA LEU A 235 -22.55 -5.59 18.86
C LEU A 235 -22.42 -4.69 17.63
N ILE A 236 -21.33 -3.91 17.51
CA ILE A 236 -21.12 -3.04 16.35
C ILE A 236 -20.95 -3.86 15.07
N LEU A 237 -20.24 -4.98 15.11
CA LEU A 237 -20.19 -5.90 13.96
C LEU A 237 -21.56 -6.48 13.64
N GLU A 238 -22.34 -6.95 14.63
CA GLU A 238 -23.69 -7.46 14.39
C GLU A 238 -24.61 -6.39 13.76
N LEU A 239 -24.59 -5.15 14.27
CA LEU A 239 -25.37 -4.04 13.74
C LEU A 239 -24.94 -3.71 12.30
N LEU A 240 -23.63 -3.65 12.06
CA LEU A 240 -23.11 -3.42 10.72
C LEU A 240 -23.54 -4.54 9.76
N GLU A 241 -23.59 -5.80 10.18
CA GLU A 241 -24.00 -6.93 9.35
C GLU A 241 -25.49 -6.88 9.04
N GLN A 242 -26.33 -6.61 10.04
CA GLN A 242 -27.78 -6.50 9.90
C GLN A 242 -28.21 -5.32 9.01
N MET A 243 -27.47 -4.21 9.08
CA MET A 243 -27.83 -2.96 8.39
C MET A 243 -27.13 -2.81 7.02
N ASN A 244 -26.21 -3.70 6.66
CA ASN A 244 -25.44 -3.57 5.43
C ASN A 244 -26.29 -3.91 4.18
N GLU A 245 -26.81 -2.89 3.53
CA GLU A 245 -27.48 -3.00 2.22
C GLU A 245 -26.49 -3.03 1.03
N GLY A 246 -25.21 -3.30 1.28
CA GLY A 246 -24.15 -3.40 0.27
C GLY A 246 -23.43 -2.08 -0.05
N LYS A 247 -23.89 -0.94 0.48
CA LYS A 247 -23.24 0.38 0.33
C LYS A 247 -22.48 0.85 1.58
N GLY A 248 -22.47 0.05 2.63
CA GLY A 248 -22.01 0.46 3.96
C GLY A 248 -23.10 1.16 4.76
N VAL A 249 -22.89 1.25 6.07
CA VAL A 249 -23.81 1.80 7.06
C VAL A 249 -23.36 3.20 7.44
N GLU A 250 -24.28 4.16 7.44
CA GLU A 250 -23.98 5.55 7.81
C GLU A 250 -23.72 5.65 9.33
N TYR A 251 -22.62 6.31 9.71
CA TYR A 251 -22.20 6.45 11.11
C TYR A 251 -23.29 7.03 12.02
N ALA A 252 -24.04 8.02 11.53
CA ALA A 252 -25.15 8.62 12.29
C ALA A 252 -26.28 7.60 12.59
N LEU A 253 -26.52 6.67 11.67
CA LEU A 253 -27.51 5.61 11.86
C LEU A 253 -26.99 4.54 12.82
N LEU A 254 -25.71 4.18 12.69
CA LEU A 254 -25.04 3.26 13.60
C LEU A 254 -25.06 3.76 15.06
N LEU A 255 -24.76 5.05 15.29
CA LEU A 255 -24.84 5.66 16.63
C LEU A 255 -26.24 5.56 17.24
N LYS A 256 -27.28 5.78 16.42
CA LYS A 256 -28.66 5.72 16.88
C LYS A 256 -29.03 4.31 17.32
N GLU A 257 -28.66 3.32 16.53
CA GLU A 257 -29.02 1.92 16.78
C GLU A 257 -28.16 1.28 17.87
N ALA A 258 -26.89 1.67 17.99
CA ALA A 258 -26.05 1.33 19.14
C ALA A 258 -26.60 1.93 20.44
N GLY A 259 -27.10 3.17 20.40
CA GLY A 259 -27.73 3.82 21.55
C GLY A 259 -29.05 3.16 21.99
N LEU A 260 -29.76 2.48 21.10
CA LEU A 260 -30.93 1.64 21.45
C LEU A 260 -30.53 0.34 22.17
N ASN A 261 -29.26 -0.06 22.08
CA ASN A 261 -28.69 -1.24 22.71
C ASN A 261 -27.78 -0.87 23.90
N ASP A 262 -28.02 0.30 24.52
CA ASP A 262 -27.30 0.82 25.70
C ASP A 262 -25.79 1.03 25.51
N VAL A 263 -25.31 1.19 24.27
CA VAL A 263 -23.89 1.54 23.99
C VAL A 263 -23.76 3.05 23.80
N SER A 264 -22.86 3.67 24.56
CA SER A 264 -22.60 5.10 24.50
C SER A 264 -21.84 5.50 23.23
N ALA A 265 -21.96 6.76 22.79
CA ALA A 265 -21.23 7.24 21.62
C ALA A 265 -19.70 7.11 21.76
N GLU A 266 -19.16 7.24 22.98
CA GLU A 266 -17.73 7.07 23.25
C GLU A 266 -17.29 5.61 23.06
N GLU A 267 -18.12 4.65 23.48
CA GLU A 267 -17.88 3.21 23.27
C GLU A 267 -17.98 2.83 21.79
N VAL A 268 -18.96 3.40 21.07
CA VAL A 268 -19.08 3.23 19.61
C VAL A 268 -17.83 3.72 18.90
N ASP A 269 -17.36 4.92 19.22
CA ASP A 269 -16.15 5.49 18.62
C ASP A 269 -14.90 4.67 18.92
N SER A 270 -14.78 4.19 20.17
CA SER A 270 -13.67 3.32 20.57
C SER A 270 -13.69 1.99 19.80
N ALA A 271 -14.86 1.35 19.71
CA ALA A 271 -15.05 0.09 18.99
C ALA A 271 -14.77 0.26 17.50
N ILE A 272 -15.32 1.30 16.86
CA ILE A 272 -15.07 1.57 15.43
C ILE A 272 -13.59 1.82 15.16
N ARG A 273 -12.90 2.60 16.01
CA ARG A 273 -11.46 2.85 15.85
C ARG A 273 -10.65 1.57 15.94
N SER A 274 -10.97 0.70 16.91
CA SER A 274 -10.34 -0.61 17.06
C SER A 274 -10.60 -1.51 15.84
N LEU A 275 -11.86 -1.62 15.40
CA LEU A 275 -12.24 -2.42 14.24
C LEU A 275 -11.60 -1.91 12.94
N LEU A 276 -11.50 -0.59 12.74
CA LEU A 276 -10.78 0.04 11.63
C LEU A 276 -9.28 -0.26 11.68
N SER A 277 -8.66 -0.20 12.86
CA SER A 277 -7.23 -0.45 13.03
C SER A 277 -6.87 -1.91 12.72
N ARG A 278 -7.72 -2.84 13.17
CA ARG A 278 -7.65 -4.28 12.90
C ARG A 278 -8.07 -4.65 11.48
N GLY A 279 -8.73 -3.72 10.78
CA GLY A 279 -9.21 -3.94 9.42
C GLY A 279 -10.39 -4.91 9.37
N HIS A 280 -11.15 -5.05 10.45
CA HIS A 280 -12.46 -5.73 10.49
C HIS A 280 -13.57 -4.82 9.94
N VAL A 281 -13.32 -3.52 9.89
CA VAL A 281 -14.20 -2.53 9.27
C VAL A 281 -13.35 -1.63 8.38
N TYR A 282 -13.94 -1.10 7.31
CA TYR A 282 -13.36 -0.06 6.47
C TYR A 282 -14.38 1.04 6.15
N GLU A 283 -13.87 2.20 5.75
CA GLU A 283 -14.67 3.38 5.40
C GLU A 283 -14.59 3.64 3.88
N PRO A 284 -15.47 3.04 3.04
CA PRO A 284 -15.47 3.26 1.59
C PRO A 284 -15.71 4.73 1.20
N LYS A 285 -16.45 5.47 2.04
CA LYS A 285 -16.73 6.89 1.88
C LYS A 285 -16.81 7.51 3.26
N VAL A 286 -16.33 8.74 3.40
CA VAL A 286 -16.43 9.51 4.65
C VAL A 286 -17.85 9.43 5.22
N GLY A 287 -17.97 8.90 6.44
CA GLY A 287 -19.21 8.67 7.18
C GLY A 287 -19.89 7.31 6.96
N PHE A 288 -19.35 6.42 6.13
CA PHE A 288 -19.94 5.10 5.81
C PHE A 288 -18.99 3.97 6.19
N LEU A 289 -19.44 3.04 7.03
CA LEU A 289 -18.64 1.92 7.54
C LEU A 289 -19.13 0.58 6.97
N ARG A 290 -18.21 -0.36 6.74
CA ARG A 290 -18.56 -1.70 6.27
C ARG A 290 -17.61 -2.76 6.84
N ILE A 291 -18.15 -3.94 7.13
CA ILE A 291 -17.40 -5.08 7.67
C ILE A 291 -16.45 -5.65 6.62
N VAL A 292 -15.33 -6.18 7.09
CA VAL A 292 -14.38 -6.99 6.33
C VAL A 292 -14.52 -8.46 6.69
N ALA A 293 -14.79 -9.28 5.67
CA ALA A 293 -15.03 -10.71 5.79
C ALA A 293 -13.75 -11.52 5.53
#